data_AF-A0A7S2PQD1-F1
#
_entry.id   AF-A0A7S2PQD1-F1
#
_cell.length_a   1.000
_cell.length_b   1.000
_cell.length_c   1.000
_cell.angle_alpha   90.00
_cell.angle_beta   90.00
_cell.angle_gamma   90.00
#
_symmetry.space_group_name_H-M   'P 1'
#
loop_
_entity.id
_entity.type
_entity.pdbx_description
1 polymer ?
#
loop_
_entity_poly.entity_id
_entity_poly.type
_entity_poly.pdbx_seq_one_letter_code
_entity_poly.pdbx_strand_id
1 'polypeptide(L)'
;LPISSHEVEAFLAVNPVEPHAAQRLRSLPADKQRFVVERGSLMGARDPSAVLISRVRDAMAGSHNLGLGVPAPPPMSAAGAHPGLEALIARYNLDARCAQMLRSLTPDKQALAAELPVHEARNPSAFVMAQLQLPRFTGPSMPMGLGMPGMP
;
A
#
# COMPACT_ATOMS: atom_id res chain seq x y z
N LEU A 1 21.77 21.52 -2.04
CA LEU A 1 22.82 21.47 -3.09
C LEU A 1 22.39 20.44 -4.13
N PRO A 2 22.37 20.80 -5.42
CA PRO A 2 22.02 19.88 -6.50
C PRO A 2 23.04 18.75 -6.57
N ILE A 3 22.59 17.52 -6.84
CA ILE A 3 23.49 16.39 -7.09
C ILE A 3 24.20 16.57 -8.42
N SER A 4 25.46 16.14 -8.51
CA SER A 4 26.23 16.21 -9.75
C SER A 4 25.94 15.01 -10.67
N SER A 5 26.04 15.19 -11.98
CA SER A 5 25.90 14.10 -12.95
C SER A 5 26.84 12.92 -12.65
N HIS A 6 28.05 13.20 -12.16
CA HIS A 6 29.02 12.19 -11.75
C HIS A 6 28.51 11.30 -10.60
N GLU A 7 27.81 11.85 -9.61
CA GLU A 7 27.27 11.07 -8.49
C GLU A 7 26.14 10.15 -8.94
N VAL A 8 25.30 10.62 -9.89
CA VAL A 8 24.27 9.81 -10.51
C VAL A 8 24.88 8.66 -11.31
N GLU A 9 25.93 8.92 -12.08
CA GLU A 9 26.64 7.90 -12.85
C GLU A 9 27.34 6.88 -11.94
N ALA A 10 27.97 7.33 -10.86
CA ALA A 10 28.57 6.45 -9.86
C ALA A 10 27.52 5.54 -9.22
N PHE A 11 26.35 6.08 -8.87
CA PHE A 11 25.23 5.30 -8.35
C PHE A 11 24.73 4.25 -9.35
N LEU A 12 24.61 4.60 -10.64
CA LEU A 12 24.20 3.67 -11.68
C LEU A 12 25.28 2.62 -11.99
N ALA A 13 26.57 2.96 -11.84
CA ALA A 13 27.68 2.04 -12.07
C ALA A 13 27.75 0.93 -11.02
N VAL A 14 27.39 1.22 -9.76
CA VAL A 14 27.43 0.23 -8.66
C VAL A 14 26.13 -0.58 -8.52
N ASN A 15 25.07 -0.21 -9.23
CA ASN A 15 23.78 -0.90 -9.14
C ASN A 15 23.43 -1.55 -10.49
N PRO A 16 23.18 -2.87 -10.56
CA PRO A 16 22.89 -3.55 -11.82
C PRO A 16 21.46 -3.29 -12.29
N VAL A 17 21.21 -2.09 -12.81
CA VAL A 17 19.90 -1.66 -13.31
C VAL A 17 19.85 -1.70 -14.84
N GLU A 18 18.65 -1.93 -15.36
CA GLU A 18 18.41 -1.90 -16.80
C GLU A 18 18.54 -0.50 -17.40
N PRO A 19 18.90 -0.39 -18.70
CA PRO A 19 19.12 0.89 -19.36
C PRO A 19 17.89 1.81 -19.31
N HIS A 20 16.67 1.25 -19.37
CA HIS A 20 15.46 2.04 -19.23
C HIS A 20 15.33 2.69 -17.85
N ALA A 21 15.67 1.98 -16.77
CA ALA A 21 15.62 2.53 -15.42
C ALA A 21 16.68 3.61 -15.20
N ALA A 22 17.89 3.40 -15.73
CA ALA A 22 18.96 4.40 -15.72
C ALA A 22 18.56 5.68 -16.47
N GLN A 23 17.96 5.56 -17.65
CA GLN A 23 17.44 6.68 -18.43
C GLN A 23 16.45 7.52 -17.61
N ARG A 24 15.52 6.85 -16.91
CA ARG A 24 14.49 7.49 -16.09
C ARG A 24 15.08 8.31 -14.95
N LEU A 25 16.14 7.82 -14.30
CA LEU A 25 16.87 8.59 -13.29
C LEU A 25 17.56 9.81 -13.91
N ARG A 26 18.27 9.64 -15.04
CA ARG A 26 18.96 10.74 -15.74
C ARG A 26 18.02 11.85 -16.22
N SER A 27 16.78 11.49 -16.58
CA SER A 27 15.76 12.45 -17.03
C SER A 27 15.11 13.26 -15.89
N LEU A 28 15.40 12.97 -14.63
CA LEU A 28 14.89 13.74 -13.50
C LEU A 28 15.66 15.06 -13.30
N PRO A 29 15.01 16.11 -12.73
CA PRO A 29 15.69 17.27 -12.18
C PRO A 29 16.71 16.89 -11.10
N ALA A 30 17.79 17.68 -10.95
CA ALA A 30 18.88 17.41 -10.01
C ALA A 30 18.39 17.20 -8.56
N ASP A 31 17.43 17.98 -8.08
CA ASP A 31 16.88 17.82 -6.73
C ASP A 31 16.17 16.46 -6.52
N LYS A 32 15.52 15.94 -7.57
CA LYS A 32 14.82 14.64 -7.52
C LYS A 32 15.79 13.48 -7.71
N GLN A 33 16.82 13.63 -8.53
CA GLN A 33 17.92 12.66 -8.63
C GLN A 33 18.58 12.45 -7.28
N ARG A 34 18.86 13.55 -6.58
CA ARG A 34 19.45 13.54 -5.24
C ARG A 34 18.60 12.70 -4.28
N PHE A 35 17.29 12.92 -4.25
CA PHE A 35 16.38 12.15 -3.40
C PHE A 35 16.44 10.64 -3.66
N VAL A 36 16.62 10.22 -4.91
CA VAL A 36 16.75 8.80 -5.26
C VAL A 36 18.09 8.22 -4.81
N VAL A 37 19.18 8.97 -5.00
CA VAL A 37 20.55 8.56 -4.62
C VAL A 37 20.74 8.58 -3.10
N GLU A 38 20.19 9.56 -2.38
CA GLU A 38 20.24 9.67 -0.91
C GLU A 38 19.55 8.49 -0.20
N ARG A 39 18.61 7.79 -0.86
CA ARG A 39 18.03 6.55 -0.34
C ARG A 39 19.03 5.37 -0.29
N GLY A 40 20.25 5.54 -0.79
CA GLY A 40 21.32 4.55 -0.71
C GLY A 40 21.24 3.46 -1.77
N SER A 41 22.18 2.51 -1.71
CA SER A 41 22.36 1.45 -2.71
C SER A 41 21.09 0.59 -2.94
N LEU A 42 20.99 0.01 -4.13
CA LEU A 42 19.97 -0.98 -4.52
C LEU A 42 20.52 -2.42 -4.44
N MET A 43 21.77 -2.59 -4.02
CA MET A 43 22.36 -3.92 -3.82
C MET A 43 21.54 -4.74 -2.82
N GLY A 44 21.31 -6.00 -3.15
CA GLY A 44 20.47 -6.92 -2.35
C GLY A 44 18.98 -6.84 -2.66
N ALA A 45 18.53 -5.86 -3.47
CA ALA A 45 17.17 -5.88 -4.00
C ALA A 45 16.99 -7.05 -4.97
N ARG A 46 15.82 -7.71 -4.92
CA ARG A 46 15.47 -8.80 -5.84
C ARG A 46 15.47 -8.34 -7.30
N ASP A 47 15.05 -7.09 -7.52
CA ASP A 47 14.94 -6.45 -8.84
C ASP A 47 15.34 -4.96 -8.72
N PRO A 48 16.63 -4.62 -8.82
CA PRO A 48 17.13 -3.25 -8.62
C PRO A 48 16.52 -2.26 -9.62
N SER A 49 16.26 -2.66 -10.87
CA SER A 49 15.53 -1.83 -11.85
C SER A 49 14.15 -1.42 -11.35
N ALA A 50 13.37 -2.36 -10.83
CA ALA A 50 12.00 -2.11 -10.34
C ALA A 50 12.00 -1.20 -9.10
N VAL A 51 12.98 -1.39 -8.20
CA VAL A 51 13.16 -0.52 -7.04
C VAL A 51 13.56 0.90 -7.47
N LEU A 52 14.48 1.04 -8.44
CA LEU A 52 14.88 2.34 -8.98
C LEU A 52 13.69 3.09 -9.58
N ILE A 53 12.91 2.43 -10.44
CA ILE A 53 11.70 3.01 -11.05
C ILE A 53 10.70 3.45 -9.97
N SER A 54 10.52 2.66 -8.92
CA SER A 54 9.64 3.02 -7.81
C SER A 54 10.13 4.28 -7.09
N ARG A 55 11.43 4.37 -6.78
CA ARG A 55 12.03 5.56 -6.16
C ARG A 55 11.93 6.81 -7.04
N VAL A 56 12.11 6.66 -8.35
CA VAL A 56 11.95 7.74 -9.33
C VAL A 56 10.51 8.28 -9.32
N ARG A 57 9.51 7.41 -9.26
CA ARG A 57 8.10 7.81 -9.15
C ARG A 57 7.83 8.57 -7.85
N ASP A 58 8.36 8.07 -6.74
CA ASP A 58 8.31 8.71 -5.42
C ASP A 58 8.91 10.13 -5.44
N ALA A 59 10.10 10.29 -6.04
CA ALA A 59 10.77 11.58 -6.18
C ALA A 59 9.95 12.56 -7.03
N MET A 60 9.24 12.06 -8.05
CA MET A 60 8.35 12.85 -8.90
C MET A 60 7.10 13.32 -8.16
N ALA A 61 6.50 12.46 -7.33
CA ALA A 61 5.28 12.75 -6.59
C ALA A 61 5.46 13.77 -5.45
N GLY A 62 6.70 14.05 -5.02
CA GLY A 62 6.98 15.03 -3.97
C GLY A 62 6.72 14.45 -2.58
N SER A 63 7.79 14.02 -1.90
CA SER A 63 7.84 13.65 -0.49
C SER A 63 6.64 12.86 0.04
N HIS A 64 6.54 11.59 -0.35
CA HIS A 64 5.91 10.59 0.50
C HIS A 64 6.71 9.30 0.45
N ASN A 65 7.85 9.28 1.15
CA ASN A 65 8.55 8.02 1.41
C ASN A 65 7.73 7.18 2.40
N LEU A 66 6.67 6.56 1.90
CA LEU A 66 6.26 5.20 2.19
C LEU A 66 5.48 4.73 0.95
N GLY A 67 6.06 3.77 0.21
CA GLY A 67 5.51 3.25 -1.04
C GLY A 67 4.11 2.66 -0.90
N LEU A 68 3.10 3.49 -1.12
CA LEU A 68 1.70 3.10 -1.26
C LEU A 68 1.07 3.91 -2.39
N GLY A 69 0.42 3.20 -3.32
CA GLY A 69 -0.23 3.82 -4.46
C GLY A 69 -1.37 4.77 -4.07
N VAL A 70 -1.38 5.91 -4.76
CA VAL A 70 -2.49 6.87 -4.99
C VAL A 70 -2.90 7.77 -3.80
N PRO A 71 -2.80 9.12 -3.93
CA PRO A 71 -3.51 10.03 -3.03
C PRO A 71 -4.97 10.15 -3.47
N ALA A 72 -5.88 9.58 -2.69
CA ALA A 72 -7.28 9.97 -2.70
C ALA A 72 -7.50 11.00 -1.57
N PRO A 73 -8.40 11.99 -1.73
CA PRO A 73 -8.63 13.04 -0.73
C PRO A 73 -9.00 12.42 0.63
N PRO A 74 -8.78 13.11 1.76
CA PRO A 74 -9.10 12.54 3.06
C PRO A 74 -10.62 12.32 3.15
N PRO A 75 -11.14 11.08 3.28
CA PRO A 75 -12.38 10.94 4.01
C PRO A 75 -12.01 11.06 5.49
N MET A 76 -12.58 12.05 6.16
CA MET A 76 -12.66 12.09 7.61
C MET A 76 -13.11 10.70 8.11
N SER A 77 -12.19 9.91 8.69
CA SER A 77 -12.43 8.83 9.66
C SER A 77 -11.26 7.84 9.67
N ALA A 78 -10.09 8.27 10.15
CA ALA A 78 -9.08 7.35 10.69
C ALA A 78 -9.49 6.81 12.09
N ALA A 79 -10.79 6.61 12.32
CA ALA A 79 -11.39 6.19 13.59
C ALA A 79 -12.12 4.84 13.48
N GLY A 80 -11.85 4.05 12.44
CA GLY A 80 -12.60 2.83 12.14
C GLY A 80 -11.75 1.66 11.64
N ALA A 81 -10.47 1.57 12.02
CA ALA A 81 -9.69 0.35 11.78
C ALA A 81 -9.78 -0.55 13.02
N HIS A 82 -10.48 -1.68 12.91
CA HIS A 82 -10.55 -2.65 13.99
C HIS A 82 -9.15 -3.19 14.31
N PRO A 83 -8.62 -3.11 15.55
CA PRO A 83 -7.26 -3.55 15.87
C PRO A 83 -7.03 -5.04 15.55
N GLY A 84 -8.08 -5.86 15.60
CA GLY A 84 -8.04 -7.26 15.20
C GLY A 84 -7.74 -7.47 13.70
N LEU A 85 -8.20 -6.56 12.83
CA LEU A 85 -7.88 -6.60 11.40
C LEU A 85 -6.42 -6.27 11.14
N GLU A 86 -5.87 -5.26 11.82
CA GLU A 86 -4.46 -4.90 11.67
C GLU A 86 -3.55 -6.03 12.17
N ALA A 87 -3.91 -6.66 13.28
CA ALA A 87 -3.21 -7.84 13.78
C ALA A 87 -3.26 -8.99 12.78
N LEU A 88 -4.41 -9.23 12.14
CA LEU A 88 -4.57 -10.29 11.14
C LEU A 88 -3.77 -9.99 9.86
N ILE A 89 -3.83 -8.75 9.36
CA ILE A 89 -3.07 -8.29 8.18
C ILE A 89 -1.57 -8.43 8.42
N ALA A 90 -1.07 -7.98 9.58
CA ALA A 90 0.33 -8.07 9.93
C ALA A 90 0.77 -9.53 10.18
N ARG A 91 -0.03 -10.31 10.91
CA ARG A 91 0.30 -11.69 11.29
C ARG A 91 0.36 -12.65 10.10
N TYR A 92 -0.56 -12.49 9.15
CA TYR A 92 -0.64 -13.35 7.96
C TYR A 92 -0.07 -12.67 6.71
N ASN A 93 0.55 -11.51 6.88
CA ASN A 93 1.20 -10.72 5.84
C ASN A 93 0.31 -10.53 4.60
N LEU A 94 -0.96 -10.17 4.84
CA LEU A 94 -1.98 -10.04 3.79
C LEU A 94 -1.60 -8.94 2.79
N ASP A 95 -2.00 -9.15 1.54
CA ASP A 95 -1.74 -8.20 0.46
C ASP A 95 -2.35 -6.81 0.74
N ALA A 96 -1.69 -5.75 0.29
CA ALA A 96 -2.13 -4.36 0.48
C ALA A 96 -3.55 -4.11 -0.05
N ARG A 97 -3.92 -4.76 -1.17
CA ARG A 97 -5.27 -4.68 -1.72
C ARG A 97 -6.31 -5.35 -0.82
N CYS A 98 -5.95 -6.50 -0.23
CA CYS A 98 -6.80 -7.21 0.72
C CYS A 98 -7.04 -6.35 1.97
N ALA A 99 -5.97 -5.79 2.54
CA ALA A 99 -6.03 -4.90 3.70
C ALA A 99 -6.89 -3.66 3.46
N GLN A 100 -6.82 -3.05 2.26
CA GLN A 100 -7.67 -1.92 1.91
C GLN A 100 -9.15 -2.31 1.83
N MET A 101 -9.46 -3.49 1.27
CA MET A 101 -10.83 -3.97 1.16
C MET A 101 -11.42 -4.27 2.53
N LEU A 102 -10.66 -4.91 3.42
CA LEU A 102 -11.03 -5.13 4.82
C LEU A 102 -11.34 -3.82 5.56
N ARG A 103 -10.50 -2.80 5.40
CA ARG A 103 -10.70 -1.47 6.01
C ARG A 103 -11.89 -0.70 5.43
N SER A 104 -12.31 -1.01 4.20
CA SER A 104 -13.49 -0.40 3.57
C SER A 104 -14.82 -0.97 4.05
N LEU A 105 -14.80 -2.05 4.84
CA LEU A 105 -16.00 -2.66 5.41
C LEU A 105 -16.55 -1.83 6.57
N THR A 106 -17.85 -1.99 6.86
CA THR A 106 -18.49 -1.48 8.07
C THR A 106 -17.89 -2.11 9.33
N PRO A 107 -17.89 -1.43 10.49
CA PRO A 107 -17.28 -1.94 11.72
C PRO A 107 -17.77 -3.34 12.12
N ASP A 108 -19.06 -3.65 11.94
CA ASP A 108 -19.62 -4.99 12.17
C ASP A 108 -18.99 -6.05 11.27
N LYS A 109 -18.82 -5.74 9.98
CA LYS A 109 -18.19 -6.64 9.01
C LYS A 109 -16.69 -6.76 9.25
N GLN A 110 -16.05 -5.71 9.75
CA GLN A 110 -14.64 -5.73 10.13
C GLN A 110 -14.36 -6.68 11.30
N ALA A 111 -15.22 -6.69 12.33
CA ALA A 111 -15.12 -7.63 13.44
C ALA A 111 -15.23 -9.08 12.95
N LEU A 112 -16.22 -9.38 12.11
CA LEU A 112 -16.38 -10.70 11.50
C LEU A 112 -15.16 -11.11 10.64
N ALA A 113 -14.58 -10.16 9.91
CA ALA A 113 -13.40 -10.42 9.09
C ALA A 113 -12.13 -10.66 9.93
N ALA A 114 -12.02 -10.05 11.11
CA ALA A 114 -10.92 -10.27 12.05
C ALA A 114 -10.91 -11.69 12.66
N GLU A 115 -12.05 -12.37 12.65
CA GLU A 115 -12.21 -13.74 13.17
C GLU A 115 -12.04 -14.83 12.09
N LEU A 116 -11.74 -14.45 10.84
CA LEU A 116 -11.59 -15.43 9.77
C LEU A 116 -10.39 -16.37 10.02
N PRO A 117 -10.54 -17.69 9.79
CA PRO A 117 -9.48 -18.66 9.99
C PRO A 117 -8.49 -18.67 8.81
N VAL A 118 -7.76 -17.56 8.63
CA VAL A 118 -6.77 -17.39 7.56
C VAL A 118 -5.59 -18.35 7.63
N HIS A 119 -5.31 -18.91 8.81
CA HIS A 119 -4.19 -19.82 9.05
C HIS A 119 -4.35 -21.19 8.34
N GLU A 120 -5.58 -21.59 8.02
CA GLU A 120 -5.87 -22.85 7.34
C GLU A 120 -5.70 -22.74 5.81
N ALA A 121 -5.58 -21.51 5.30
CA ALA A 121 -5.50 -21.26 3.88
C ALA A 121 -4.07 -21.33 3.35
N ARG A 122 -3.89 -22.06 2.24
CA ARG A 122 -2.62 -22.11 1.49
C ARG A 122 -2.19 -20.75 0.92
N ASN A 123 -3.16 -19.86 0.66
CA ASN A 123 -2.92 -18.45 0.34
C ASN A 123 -3.91 -17.57 1.14
N PRO A 124 -3.46 -16.88 2.20
CA PRO A 124 -4.34 -16.17 3.12
C PRO A 124 -5.01 -14.96 2.46
N SER A 125 -4.30 -14.25 1.58
CA SER A 125 -4.85 -13.10 0.85
C SER A 125 -6.00 -13.51 -0.09
N ALA A 126 -5.82 -14.59 -0.86
CA ALA A 126 -6.84 -15.11 -1.77
C ALA A 126 -8.04 -15.67 -0.99
N PHE A 127 -7.80 -16.35 0.13
CA PHE A 127 -8.86 -16.86 0.99
C PHE A 127 -9.73 -15.73 1.55
N VAL A 128 -9.13 -14.68 2.11
CA VAL A 128 -9.90 -13.53 2.62
C VAL A 128 -10.69 -12.87 1.50
N MET A 129 -10.10 -12.66 0.33
CA MET A 129 -10.82 -12.09 -0.81
C MET A 129 -12.02 -12.94 -1.22
N ALA A 130 -11.91 -14.27 -1.22
CA ALA A 130 -13.02 -15.17 -1.50
C ALA A 130 -14.09 -15.12 -0.39
N GLN A 131 -13.69 -15.03 0.88
CA GLN A 131 -14.63 -14.86 2.00
C GLN A 131 -15.40 -13.55 1.89
N LEU A 132 -14.74 -12.46 1.51
CA LEU A 132 -15.37 -11.15 1.32
C LEU A 132 -16.37 -11.10 0.16
N GLN A 133 -16.34 -12.07 -0.77
CA GLN A 133 -17.35 -12.20 -1.83
C GLN A 133 -18.64 -12.86 -1.36
N LEU A 134 -18.63 -13.51 -0.18
CA LEU A 134 -19.83 -14.17 0.36
C LEU A 134 -20.93 -13.15 0.70
N PRO A 135 -22.23 -13.53 0.59
CA PRO A 135 -23.36 -12.64 0.84
C PRO A 135 -23.36 -11.94 2.19
N ARG A 136 -22.72 -12.55 3.20
CA ARG A 136 -22.56 -11.97 4.54
C ARG A 136 -21.68 -10.70 4.55
N PHE A 137 -20.78 -10.54 3.58
CA PHE A 137 -19.90 -9.38 3.42
C PHE A 137 -20.33 -8.47 2.25
N THR A 138 -20.89 -9.03 1.17
CA THR A 138 -21.34 -8.28 -0.02
C THR A 138 -22.80 -7.85 -0.01
N GLY A 139 -23.63 -8.45 0.86
CA GLY A 139 -25.05 -8.15 0.96
C GLY A 139 -25.31 -6.70 1.36
N PRO A 140 -26.46 -6.13 0.94
CA PRO A 140 -26.85 -4.78 1.31
C PRO A 140 -26.86 -4.68 2.84
N SER A 141 -26.07 -3.74 3.36
CA SER A 141 -26.10 -3.40 4.77
C SER A 141 -27.51 -2.86 5.05
N MET A 142 -28.39 -3.67 5.65
CA MET A 142 -29.70 -3.19 6.06
C MET A 142 -29.48 -2.02 7.02
N PRO A 143 -30.07 -0.84 6.77
CA PRO A 143 -29.93 0.26 7.70
C PRO A 143 -30.60 -0.16 9.00
N MET A 144 -29.80 -0.26 10.07
CA MET A 144 -30.31 -0.20 11.44
C MET A 144 -30.83 1.22 11.67
N GLY A 145 -31.99 1.54 11.08
CA GLY A 145 -32.78 2.73 11.42
C GLY A 145 -33.34 2.51 12.82
N LEU A 146 -32.83 3.23 13.82
CA LEU A 146 -33.40 4.50 14.27
C LEU A 146 -34.91 4.40 14.51
N GLY A 147 -35.25 4.25 15.79
CA GLY A 147 -36.44 4.83 16.41
C GLY A 147 -37.77 4.31 15.88
N MET A 148 -38.35 3.34 16.59
CA MET A 148 -39.80 3.30 16.72
C MET A 148 -40.26 4.67 17.23
N PRO A 149 -41.01 5.48 16.45
CA PRO A 149 -41.62 6.68 17.00
C PRO A 149 -42.74 6.22 17.93
N GLY A 150 -42.65 6.68 19.17
CA GLY A 150 -43.76 6.57 20.08
C GLY A 150 -44.97 7.34 19.57
N MET A 151 -46.12 6.77 19.91
CA MET A 151 -47.36 7.46 20.29
C MET A 151 -48.25 7.96 19.15
N PRO A 152 -49.57 8.15 19.42
CA PRO A 152 -50.29 8.03 20.69
C PRO A 152 -51.02 6.70 20.93
#